data_AF-A0A916S1I5-F1
#
_entry.id   AF-A0A916S1I5-F1
#
_cell.length_a   1.000
_cell.length_b   1.000
_cell.length_c   1.000
_cell.angle_alpha   90.00
_cell.angle_beta   90.00
_cell.angle_gamma   90.00
#
_symmetry.space_group_name_H-M   'P 1'
#
loop_
_entity.id
_entity.type
_entity.pdbx_description
1 polymer ?
#
loop_
_entity_poly.entity_id
_entity_poly.type
_entity_poly.pdbx_seq_one_letter_code
_entity_poly.pdbx_strand_id
1 'polypeptide(L)'
;MKQKEEFISWLNNHTKLSPSTSEKYAGAINTISKELKSYNLIDSSLYYFEDPVIIETYKLKYLSIEEFKVKDSRGNRMYSNALKRYKEYLESK
;
A
#
# COMPACT_ATOMS: atom_id res chain seq x y z
N MET A 1 6.14 13.83 0.79
CA MET A 1 4.99 13.73 -0.16
C MET A 1 3.74 13.67 0.69
N LYS A 2 2.85 14.65 0.56
CA LYS A 2 1.76 14.92 1.53
C LYS A 2 0.92 13.70 1.89
N GLN A 3 0.39 12.98 0.90
CA GLN A 3 -0.48 11.82 1.12
C GLN A 3 0.19 10.69 1.92
N LYS A 4 1.50 10.49 1.74
CA LYS A 4 2.27 9.49 2.50
C LYS A 4 2.36 9.88 3.98
N GLU A 5 2.66 11.15 4.26
CA GLU A 5 2.78 11.67 5.62
C GLU A 5 1.44 11.62 6.34
N GLU A 6 0.35 11.97 5.66
CA GLU A 6 -1.01 11.83 6.18
C GLU A 6 -1.38 10.37 6.48
N PHE A 7 -1.02 9.44 5.59
CA PHE A 7 -1.26 8.01 5.82
C PHE A 7 -0.49 7.49 7.06
N ILE A 8 0.79 7.87 7.22
CA ILE A 8 1.57 7.51 8.41
C ILE A 8 0.94 8.07 9.68
N SER A 9 0.55 9.36 9.66
CA SER A 9 -0.13 10.00 10.78
C SER A 9 -1.44 9.27 11.11
N TRP A 10 -2.23 8.93 10.10
CA TRP A 10 -3.47 8.18 10.30
C TRP A 10 -3.22 6.82 10.94
N LEU A 11 -2.23 6.04 10.46
CA LEU A 11 -1.87 4.75 11.05
C LEU A 11 -1.50 4.87 12.54
N ASN A 12 -0.70 5.87 12.88
CA ASN A 12 -0.25 6.09 14.27
C ASN A 12 -1.40 6.50 15.20
N ASN A 13 -2.41 7.20 14.68
CA ASN A 13 -3.51 7.73 15.47
C ASN A 13 -4.74 6.81 15.53
N HIS A 14 -4.96 5.97 14.52
CA HIS A 14 -6.20 5.18 14.37
C HIS A 14 -5.97 3.67 14.49
N THR A 15 -4.73 3.22 14.65
CA THR A 15 -4.40 1.81 14.81
C THR A 15 -3.49 1.58 16.01
N LYS A 16 -3.35 0.33 16.45
CA LYS A 16 -2.40 -0.08 17.51
C LYS A 16 -1.01 -0.42 16.96
N LEU A 17 -0.70 0.00 15.72
CA LEU A 17 0.58 -0.29 15.10
C LEU A 17 1.69 0.55 15.75
N SER A 18 2.88 -0.03 15.84
CA SER A 18 4.06 0.75 16.24
C SER A 18 4.42 1.77 15.16
N PRO A 19 5.03 2.92 15.50
CA PRO A 19 5.50 3.89 14.50
C PRO A 19 6.41 3.26 13.44
N SER A 20 7.27 2.32 13.85
CA SER A 20 8.12 1.57 12.91
C SER A 20 7.31 0.75 11.91
N THR A 21 6.20 0.15 12.35
CA THR A 21 5.31 -0.61 11.46
C THR A 21 4.56 0.32 10.51
N SER A 22 4.14 1.50 10.97
CA SER A 22 3.50 2.51 10.13
C SER A 22 4.42 2.97 8.99
N GLU A 23 5.69 3.25 9.31
CA GLU A 23 6.71 3.58 8.31
C GLU A 23 6.96 2.43 7.32
N LYS A 24 7.00 1.18 7.81
CA LYS A 24 7.15 0.00 6.96
C LYS A 24 5.98 -0.14 5.99
N TYR A 25 4.74 0.07 6.44
CA TYR A 25 3.57 0.01 5.56
C TYR A 25 3.59 1.13 4.53
N ALA A 26 3.95 2.35 4.94
CA ALA A 26 4.11 3.46 4.00
C ALA A 26 5.23 3.21 2.98
N GLY A 27 6.32 2.58 3.40
CA GLY A 27 7.41 2.11 2.54
C GLY A 27 6.96 1.00 1.58
N ALA A 28 6.14 0.06 2.04
CA ALA A 28 5.60 -1.00 1.21
C ALA A 28 4.73 -0.45 0.06
N ILE A 29 3.91 0.58 0.29
CA ILE A 29 3.17 1.25 -0.80
C ILE A 29 4.12 1.83 -1.87
N ASN A 30 5.26 2.41 -1.47
CA ASN A 30 6.28 2.88 -2.43
C ASN A 30 6.89 1.73 -3.22
N THR A 31 7.20 0.61 -2.56
CA THR A 31 7.75 -0.58 -3.22
C THR A 31 6.76 -1.13 -4.25
N ILE A 32 5.51 -1.32 -3.86
CA ILE A 32 4.42 -1.79 -4.75
C ILE A 32 4.25 -0.83 -5.93
N SER A 33 4.30 0.47 -5.69
CA SER A 33 4.19 1.47 -6.76
C SER A 33 5.30 1.32 -7.81
N LYS A 34 6.55 1.14 -7.37
CA LYS A 34 7.69 0.93 -8.27
C LYS A 34 7.56 -0.38 -9.05
N GLU A 35 7.10 -1.43 -8.39
CA GLU A 35 6.92 -2.76 -8.98
C GLU A 35 5.80 -2.77 -10.03
N LEU A 36 4.63 -2.23 -9.70
CA LEU A 36 3.54 -2.06 -10.66
C LEU A 36 3.97 -1.19 -11.85
N LYS A 37 4.77 -0.16 -11.62
CA LYS A 37 5.34 0.66 -12.70
C LYS A 37 6.31 -0.12 -13.58
N SER A 38 7.15 -0.99 -13.01
CA SER A 38 8.06 -1.84 -13.79
C SER A 38 7.34 -2.85 -14.69
N TYR A 39 6.10 -3.20 -14.35
CA TYR A 39 5.20 -4.02 -15.16
C TYR A 39 4.29 -3.18 -16.09
N ASN A 40 4.51 -1.87 -16.22
CA ASN A 40 3.67 -0.93 -16.98
C ASN A 40 2.18 -0.96 -16.56
N LEU A 41 1.90 -1.20 -15.28
CA LEU A 41 0.52 -1.30 -14.76
C LEU A 41 0.01 0.02 -14.18
N ILE A 42 0.92 0.92 -13.82
CA ILE A 42 0.68 2.30 -13.37
C ILE A 42 1.81 3.21 -13.85
N ASP A 43 1.52 4.48 -14.06
CA ASP A 43 2.53 5.47 -14.48
C ASP A 43 3.08 6.32 -13.32
N SER A 44 2.39 6.29 -12.17
CA SER A 44 2.67 7.12 -11.00
C SER A 44 2.66 6.31 -9.69
N SER A 45 2.89 6.98 -8.57
CA SER A 45 2.79 6.37 -7.24
C SER A 45 1.34 6.05 -6.86
N LEU A 46 1.11 4.96 -6.13
CA LEU A 46 -0.22 4.63 -5.60
C LEU A 46 -0.79 5.71 -4.68
N TYR A 47 0.07 6.55 -4.11
CA TYR A 47 -0.32 7.70 -3.30
C TYR A 47 -1.00 8.83 -4.09
N TYR A 48 -1.00 8.81 -5.42
CA TYR A 48 -1.76 9.78 -6.22
C TYR A 48 -3.22 9.35 -6.43
N PHE A 49 -3.58 8.12 -6.07
CA PHE A 49 -4.97 7.67 -6.11
C PHE A 49 -5.63 7.89 -4.74
N GLU A 50 -6.76 8.60 -4.76
CA GLU A 50 -7.56 8.91 -3.59
C GLU A 50 -8.82 8.04 -3.47
N ASP A 51 -9.18 7.31 -4.53
CA ASP A 51 -10.31 6.39 -4.53
C ASP A 51 -9.91 5.01 -3.95
N PRO A 52 -10.53 4.56 -2.84
CA PRO A 52 -10.24 3.26 -2.25
C PRO A 52 -10.54 2.07 -3.17
N VAL A 53 -11.47 2.19 -4.12
CA VAL A 53 -11.80 1.15 -5.11
C VAL A 53 -10.63 0.92 -6.06
N ILE A 54 -9.93 1.99 -6.44
CA ILE A 54 -8.71 1.91 -7.26
C ILE A 54 -7.61 1.15 -6.51
N ILE A 55 -7.45 1.40 -5.20
CA ILE A 55 -6.46 0.69 -4.37
C ILE A 55 -6.78 -0.80 -4.26
N GLU A 56 -8.05 -1.18 -4.08
CA GLU A 56 -8.45 -2.59 -4.09
C GLU A 56 -8.14 -3.24 -5.45
N THR A 57 -8.41 -2.53 -6.56
CA THR A 57 -8.11 -3.02 -7.91
C THR A 57 -6.62 -3.31 -8.09
N TYR A 58 -5.75 -2.38 -7.67
CA TYR A 58 -4.30 -2.59 -7.75
C TYR A 58 -3.80 -3.66 -6.79
N LYS A 59 -4.44 -3.85 -5.64
CA LYS A 59 -4.13 -4.96 -4.74
C LYS A 59 -4.42 -6.31 -5.38
N LEU A 60 -5.58 -6.48 -6.00
CA LEU A 60 -5.92 -7.72 -6.71
C LEU A 60 -4.94 -7.97 -7.88
N LYS A 61 -4.60 -6.92 -8.63
CA LYS A 61 -3.64 -6.99 -9.75
C LYS A 61 -2.21 -7.29 -9.30
N TYR A 62 -1.79 -6.72 -8.17
CA TYR A 62 -0.47 -7.01 -7.60
C TYR A 62 -0.38 -8.48 -7.16
N LEU A 63 -1.43 -8.98 -6.50
CA LEU A 63 -1.47 -10.36 -6.00
C LEU A 63 -1.78 -11.40 -7.09
N SER A 64 -2.18 -10.99 -8.29
CA SER A 64 -2.31 -11.89 -9.45
C SER A 64 -0.97 -12.21 -10.12
N ILE A 65 0.09 -11.45 -9.81
CA ILE A 65 1.44 -11.70 -10.32
C ILE A 65 2.14 -12.68 -9.37
N GLU A 66 2.50 -13.86 -9.86
CA GLU A 66 3.01 -14.97 -9.02
C GLU A 66 4.26 -14.57 -8.23
N GLU A 67 5.18 -13.81 -8.85
CA GLU A 67 6.37 -13.27 -8.18
C GLU A 67 6.00 -12.44 -6.93
N PHE A 68 5.03 -11.54 -7.06
CA PHE A 68 4.60 -10.64 -5.99
C PHE A 68 3.76 -11.35 -4.94
N LYS A 69 2.95 -12.33 -5.34
CA LYS A 69 2.22 -13.20 -4.42
C LYS A 69 3.16 -14.02 -3.54
N VAL A 70 4.20 -14.64 -4.12
CA VAL A 70 5.23 -15.38 -3.37
C VAL A 70 6.00 -14.43 -2.45
N LYS A 71 6.36 -13.24 -2.94
CA LYS A 71 7.02 -12.20 -2.16
C LYS A 71 6.18 -11.75 -0.97
N ASP A 72 4.88 -11.52 -1.15
CA ASP A 72 3.97 -11.14 -0.07
C ASP A 72 3.84 -12.24 0.98
N SER A 73 3.74 -13.51 0.54
CA SER A 73 3.74 -14.65 1.47
C SER A 73 5.04 -14.73 2.29
N ARG A 74 6.20 -14.55 1.67
CA ARG A 74 7.51 -14.55 2.37
C ARG A 74 7.65 -13.35 3.31
N GLY A 75 7.10 -12.21 2.93
CA GLY A 75 7.08 -10.98 3.72
C GLY A 75 5.98 -10.94 4.80
N ASN A 76 5.42 -12.08 5.20
CA ASN A 76 4.33 -12.18 6.18
C ASN A 76 3.14 -11.25 5.84
N ARG A 77 2.74 -11.24 4.57
CA ARG A 77 1.61 -10.46 4.03
C ARG A 77 1.77 -8.93 4.20
N MET A 78 3.00 -8.43 4.35
CA MET A 78 3.25 -7.01 4.58
C MET A 78 2.71 -6.12 3.46
N TYR A 79 2.82 -6.54 2.20
CA TYR A 79 2.42 -5.72 1.06
C TYR A 79 0.91 -5.68 0.90
N SER A 80 0.23 -6.84 1.00
CA SER A 80 -1.23 -6.89 0.97
C SER A 80 -1.86 -6.20 2.17
N ASN A 81 -1.26 -6.31 3.36
CA ASN A 81 -1.69 -5.56 4.55
C ASN A 81 -1.47 -4.05 4.40
N ALA A 82 -0.34 -3.62 3.82
CA ALA A 82 -0.10 -2.20 3.58
C ALA A 82 -1.18 -1.61 2.65
N LEU A 83 -1.50 -2.28 1.55
CA LEU A 83 -2.57 -1.86 0.63
C LEU A 83 -3.94 -1.84 1.31
N LYS A 84 -4.24 -2.86 2.12
CA LYS A 84 -5.47 -2.90 2.92
C LYS A 84 -5.57 -1.69 3.85
N ARG A 85 -4.51 -1.36 4.58
CA ARG A 85 -4.50 -0.20 5.47
C ARG A 85 -4.58 1.13 4.72
N TYR A 86 -3.94 1.22 3.56
CA TYR A 86 -4.00 2.42 2.74
C TYR A 86 -5.43 2.65 2.21
N LYS A 87 -6.11 1.58 1.81
CA LYS A 87 -7.54 1.62 1.47
C LYS A 87 -8.39 2.10 2.66
N GLU A 88 -8.23 1.50 3.84
CA GLU A 88 -8.97 1.90 5.06
C GLU A 88 -8.75 3.39 5.39
N TYR A 89 -7.53 3.90 5.20
CA TYR A 89 -7.22 5.32 5.36
C TYR A 89 -8.01 6.19 4.38
N LEU A 90 -8.07 5.81 3.09
CA LEU A 90 -8.85 6.55 2.10
C LEU A 90 -10.37 6.50 2.40
N GLU A 91 -10.88 5.36 2.88
CA GLU A 91 -12.29 5.20 3.28
C GLU A 91 -12.66 6.01 4.53
N SER A 92 -11.67 6.45 5.31
CA SER A 92 -11.89 7.25 6.52
C SER A 92 -11.88 8.76 6.29
N LYS A 93 -11.61 9.20 5.04
CA LYS A 93 -11.70 10.62 4.64
C LYS A 93 -13.15 11.00 4.33
#